data_AF-A0A962JJI3-F1
#
_entry.id   AF-A0A962JJI3-F1
#
_cell.length_a   1.000
_cell.length_b   1.000
_cell.length_c   1.000
_cell.angle_alpha   90.00
_cell.angle_beta   90.00
_cell.angle_gamma   90.00
#
_symmetry.space_group_name_H-M   'P 1'
#
loop_
_entity.id
_entity.type
_entity.pdbx_description
1 polymer ?
#
loop_
_entity_poly.entity_id
_entity_poly.type
_entity_poly.pdbx_seq_one_letter_code
_entity_poly.pdbx_strand_id
1 'polypeptide(L)'
;MNNQKVMIEMIDVVAQSLGDDLLEKVVFVGGCTTALLVDDVVTLQHIRSTEDVDMIVEVLSKSEYQDLCQKLRQRGFKESVEDDVICRWRLSSMIVDVMPTNQEILGFSNIWYPEAVEFAKSYQLPSNRIIRVVSPTYFLATKIEAFAGRGNNDFLASQDIEDILSLIDGCSLLIADLYAANKKVKSAIAAAIQTFLSESDFEYQVQSIAQDMQHENLLFERLIEISHL
;
A
#
# COMPACT_ATOMS: atom_id res chain seq x y z
N MET A 1 -11.28 -0.63 -19.14
CA MET A 1 -11.96 -0.61 -17.81
C MET A 1 -11.18 0.37 -16.96
N ASN A 2 -11.84 1.20 -16.14
CA ASN A 2 -11.11 2.11 -15.24
C ASN A 2 -10.51 1.26 -14.10
N ASN A 3 -9.18 1.15 -14.03
CA ASN A 3 -8.46 0.35 -13.03
C ASN A 3 -8.85 0.76 -11.60
N GLN A 4 -9.05 2.06 -11.36
CA GLN A 4 -9.52 2.58 -10.08
C GLN A 4 -10.82 1.91 -9.63
N LYS A 5 -11.79 1.85 -10.53
CA LYS A 5 -13.11 1.27 -10.23
C LYS A 5 -12.99 -0.22 -9.87
N VAL A 6 -12.18 -0.96 -10.63
CA VAL A 6 -11.94 -2.39 -10.39
C VAL A 6 -11.29 -2.60 -9.02
N MET A 7 -10.28 -1.80 -8.67
CA MET A 7 -9.61 -1.91 -7.37
C MET A 7 -10.55 -1.57 -6.20
N ILE A 8 -11.37 -0.52 -6.33
CA ILE A 8 -12.37 -0.18 -5.30
C ILE A 8 -13.40 -1.32 -5.14
N GLU A 9 -13.85 -1.92 -6.24
CA GLU A 9 -14.75 -3.08 -6.20
C GLU A 9 -14.10 -4.30 -5.54
N MET A 10 -12.80 -4.55 -5.79
CA MET A 10 -12.06 -5.63 -5.12
C MET A 10 -12.01 -5.40 -3.61
N ILE A 11 -11.66 -4.18 -3.17
CA ILE A 11 -11.63 -3.81 -1.75
C ILE A 11 -13.00 -3.99 -1.10
N ASP A 12 -14.07 -3.55 -1.79
CA ASP A 12 -15.44 -3.65 -1.28
C ASP A 12 -15.91 -5.10 -1.11
N VAL A 13 -15.60 -5.97 -2.08
CA VAL A 13 -15.87 -7.42 -1.98
C VAL A 13 -15.15 -8.04 -0.79
N VAL A 14 -13.87 -7.73 -0.60
CA VAL A 14 -13.10 -8.23 0.57
C VAL A 14 -13.70 -7.69 1.87
N ALA A 15 -13.99 -6.39 1.94
CA ALA A 15 -14.58 -5.75 3.11
C ALA A 15 -15.95 -6.33 3.47
N GLN A 16 -16.75 -6.72 2.49
CA GLN A 16 -18.03 -7.39 2.68
C GLN A 16 -17.84 -8.81 3.22
N SER A 17 -16.93 -9.61 2.63
CA SER A 17 -16.67 -10.99 3.07
C SER A 17 -16.10 -11.06 4.48
N LEU A 18 -15.22 -10.12 4.85
CA LEU A 18 -14.69 -10.02 6.22
C LEU A 18 -15.78 -9.81 7.27
N GLY A 19 -16.85 -9.09 6.95
CA GLY A 19 -17.86 -8.62 7.90
C GLY A 19 -17.28 -7.78 9.05
N ASP A 20 -18.16 -7.24 9.89
CA ASP A 20 -17.80 -6.06 10.70
C ASP A 20 -16.74 -6.37 11.79
N ASP A 21 -16.81 -7.54 12.43
CA ASP A 21 -15.89 -7.94 13.51
C ASP A 21 -14.45 -8.21 13.05
N LEU A 22 -14.24 -8.62 11.80
CA LEU A 22 -12.90 -8.73 11.21
C LEU A 22 -12.48 -7.41 10.56
N LEU A 23 -13.43 -6.69 9.97
CA LEU A 23 -13.15 -5.42 9.28
C LEU A 23 -12.55 -4.38 10.23
N GLU A 24 -12.98 -4.35 11.49
CA GLU A 24 -12.42 -3.46 12.51
C GLU A 24 -10.94 -3.77 12.84
N LYS A 25 -10.50 -5.01 12.58
CA LYS A 25 -9.16 -5.52 12.94
C LYS A 25 -8.13 -5.43 11.82
N VAL A 26 -8.57 -5.12 10.61
CA VAL A 26 -7.70 -5.04 9.43
C VAL A 26 -7.46 -3.58 9.06
N VAL A 27 -6.32 -3.34 8.42
CA VAL A 27 -6.06 -2.12 7.66
C VAL A 27 -5.70 -2.52 6.24
N PHE A 28 -6.39 -1.95 5.26
CA PHE A 28 -6.10 -2.16 3.85
C PHE A 28 -4.82 -1.40 3.48
N VAL A 29 -3.91 -2.09 2.79
CA VAL A 29 -2.60 -1.58 2.36
C VAL A 29 -2.31 -2.00 0.91
N GLY A 30 -1.09 -1.75 0.43
CA GLY A 30 -0.62 -2.31 -0.84
C GLY A 30 -1.19 -1.61 -2.06
N GLY A 31 -0.89 -2.13 -3.25
CA GLY A 31 -1.13 -1.43 -4.52
C GLY A 31 -2.60 -1.10 -4.78
N CYS A 32 -3.53 -1.92 -4.28
CA CYS A 32 -4.96 -1.67 -4.45
C CYS A 32 -5.41 -0.37 -3.78
N THR A 33 -4.73 0.05 -2.69
CA THR A 33 -5.08 1.27 -1.95
C THR A 33 -4.65 2.55 -2.66
N THR A 34 -3.77 2.49 -3.66
CA THR A 34 -3.42 3.66 -4.50
C THR A 34 -4.67 4.31 -5.09
N ALA A 35 -5.66 3.51 -5.48
CA ALA A 35 -6.95 3.97 -6.01
C ALA A 35 -7.79 4.82 -5.03
N LEU A 36 -7.51 4.70 -3.73
CA LEU A 36 -8.19 5.42 -2.64
C LEU A 36 -7.41 6.65 -2.15
N LEU A 37 -6.08 6.66 -2.35
CA LEU A 37 -5.19 7.68 -1.81
C LEU A 37 -4.87 8.81 -2.80
N VAL A 38 -4.93 8.50 -4.10
CA VAL A 38 -4.71 9.46 -5.19
C VAL A 38 -6.01 10.22 -5.47
N ASP A 39 -5.95 11.55 -5.51
CA ASP A 39 -7.07 12.46 -5.78
C ASP A 39 -6.95 13.21 -7.11
N ASP A 40 -5.78 13.19 -7.77
CA ASP A 40 -5.61 13.73 -9.12
C ASP A 40 -6.26 12.84 -10.19
N VAL A 41 -7.11 13.45 -11.03
CA VAL A 41 -7.90 12.73 -12.05
C VAL A 41 -7.05 12.18 -13.18
N VAL A 42 -5.94 12.83 -13.53
CA VAL A 42 -5.04 12.39 -14.61
C VAL A 42 -4.20 11.21 -14.13
N THR A 43 -3.58 11.32 -12.96
CA THR A 43 -2.82 10.22 -12.33
C THR A 43 -3.71 8.99 -12.14
N LEU A 44 -4.96 9.16 -11.67
CA LEU A 44 -5.93 8.06 -11.49
C LEU A 44 -6.25 7.27 -12.77
N GLN A 45 -6.11 7.88 -13.96
CA GLN A 45 -6.34 7.16 -15.23
C GLN A 45 -5.19 6.21 -15.59
N HIS A 46 -4.02 6.42 -14.98
CA HIS A 46 -2.78 5.72 -15.32
C HIS A 46 -2.29 4.80 -14.21
N ILE A 47 -2.98 4.74 -13.06
CA ILE A 47 -2.64 3.77 -12.01
C ILE A 47 -2.68 2.35 -12.56
N ARG A 48 -1.65 1.57 -12.25
CA ARG A 48 -1.59 0.16 -12.63
C ARG A 48 -2.76 -0.64 -12.09
N SER A 49 -3.08 -1.72 -12.77
CA SER A 49 -3.92 -2.77 -12.22
C SER A 49 -3.15 -3.60 -11.19
N THR A 50 -3.88 -4.20 -10.25
CA THR A 50 -3.36 -5.21 -9.33
C THR A 50 -4.38 -6.33 -9.19
N GLU A 51 -3.92 -7.55 -8.89
CA GLU A 51 -4.78 -8.74 -8.77
C GLU A 51 -5.07 -9.14 -7.32
N ASP A 52 -4.41 -8.47 -6.39
CA ASP A 52 -4.40 -8.72 -4.96
C ASP A 52 -4.97 -7.56 -4.13
N VAL A 53 -5.52 -7.92 -2.98
CA VAL A 53 -5.89 -6.98 -1.92
C VAL A 53 -5.03 -7.29 -0.71
N ASP A 54 -4.16 -6.37 -0.33
CA ASP A 54 -3.29 -6.52 0.84
C ASP A 54 -3.95 -5.95 2.09
N MET A 55 -3.80 -6.65 3.20
CA MET A 55 -4.26 -6.21 4.51
C MET A 55 -3.21 -6.50 5.57
N ILE A 56 -3.09 -5.59 6.54
CA ILE A 56 -2.32 -5.82 7.75
C ILE A 56 -3.22 -5.99 8.95
N VAL A 57 -2.79 -6.82 9.89
CA VAL A 57 -3.51 -7.12 11.13
C VAL A 57 -2.60 -6.99 12.34
N GLU A 58 -3.11 -6.32 13.37
CA GLU A 58 -2.43 -6.23 14.65
C GLU A 58 -2.77 -7.45 15.51
N VAL A 59 -1.85 -8.40 15.55
CA VAL A 59 -1.93 -9.61 16.38
C VAL A 59 -0.60 -9.80 17.10
N LEU A 60 -0.67 -10.16 18.39
CA LEU A 60 0.51 -10.21 19.26
C LEU A 60 1.15 -11.59 19.29
N SER A 61 0.42 -12.64 18.92
CA SER A 61 0.88 -14.02 19.01
C SER A 61 0.45 -14.90 17.84
N LYS A 62 1.16 -16.03 17.66
CA LYS A 62 0.78 -17.07 16.69
C LYS A 62 -0.61 -17.65 16.97
N SER A 63 -1.03 -17.73 18.22
CA SER A 63 -2.37 -18.23 18.59
C SER A 63 -3.45 -17.28 18.10
N GLU A 64 -3.30 -15.98 18.34
CA GLU A 64 -4.26 -14.97 17.87
C GLU A 64 -4.34 -14.94 16.34
N TYR A 65 -3.19 -15.09 15.66
CA TYR A 65 -3.16 -15.21 14.21
C TYR A 65 -3.89 -16.48 13.73
N GLN A 66 -3.72 -17.61 14.40
CA GLN A 66 -4.47 -18.84 14.07
C GLN A 66 -5.98 -18.67 14.26
N ASP A 67 -6.42 -17.96 15.30
CA ASP A 67 -7.84 -17.65 15.51
C ASP A 67 -8.39 -16.76 14.39
N LEU A 68 -7.61 -15.76 13.94
CA LEU A 68 -7.94 -14.96 12.76
C LEU A 68 -8.06 -15.84 11.52
N CYS A 69 -7.10 -16.73 11.27
CA CYS A 69 -7.14 -17.66 10.14
C CYS A 69 -8.39 -18.56 10.17
N GLN A 70 -8.81 -19.03 11.35
CA GLN A 70 -10.05 -19.81 11.47
C GLN A 70 -11.28 -18.99 11.09
N LYS A 71 -11.35 -17.72 11.52
CA LYS A 71 -12.45 -16.81 11.14
C LYS A 71 -12.45 -16.50 9.64
N LEU A 72 -11.28 -16.26 9.04
CA LEU A 72 -11.16 -16.10 7.58
C LEU A 72 -11.71 -17.31 6.83
N ARG A 73 -11.37 -18.54 7.26
CA ARG A 73 -11.93 -19.77 6.67
C ARG A 73 -13.46 -19.84 6.77
N GLN A 74 -14.03 -19.43 7.90
CA GLN A 74 -15.48 -19.35 8.08
C GLN A 74 -16.14 -18.30 7.16
N ARG A 75 -15.39 -17.28 6.74
CA ARG A 75 -15.82 -16.23 5.79
C ARG A 75 -15.55 -16.57 4.32
N GLY A 76 -15.10 -17.79 4.04
CA GLY A 76 -14.91 -18.29 2.67
C GLY A 76 -13.52 -18.01 2.08
N PHE A 77 -12.61 -17.42 2.85
CA PHE A 77 -11.21 -17.31 2.47
C PHE A 77 -10.54 -18.67 2.58
N LYS A 78 -9.70 -19.03 1.61
CA LYS A 78 -9.04 -20.33 1.56
C LYS A 78 -7.56 -20.19 1.25
N GLU A 79 -6.75 -21.02 1.89
CA GLU A 79 -5.36 -21.25 1.45
C GLU A 79 -5.39 -22.12 0.18
N SER A 80 -4.49 -21.84 -0.76
CA SER A 80 -4.30 -22.68 -1.95
C SER A 80 -2.98 -23.43 -1.84
N VAL A 81 -2.95 -24.69 -2.26
CA VAL A 81 -1.70 -25.45 -2.41
C VAL A 81 -0.86 -24.99 -3.60
N GLU A 82 -1.45 -24.18 -4.48
CA GLU A 82 -0.78 -23.57 -5.63
C GLU A 82 -0.08 -22.25 -5.27
N ASP A 83 -0.33 -21.73 -4.06
CA ASP A 83 0.27 -20.48 -3.58
C ASP A 83 1.44 -20.77 -2.65
N ASP A 84 2.65 -20.34 -3.03
CA ASP A 84 3.87 -20.45 -2.20
C ASP A 84 4.00 -19.30 -1.18
N VAL A 85 3.06 -18.36 -1.17
CA VAL A 85 3.06 -17.17 -0.31
C VAL A 85 2.28 -17.43 0.97
N ILE A 86 2.96 -17.49 2.11
CA ILE A 86 2.36 -17.94 3.39
C ILE A 86 1.26 -17.02 3.94
N CYS A 87 1.23 -15.74 3.57
CA CYS A 87 0.16 -14.80 3.96
C CYS A 87 -1.02 -14.80 2.98
N ARG A 88 -0.96 -15.57 1.90
CA ARG A 88 -1.92 -15.51 0.80
C ARG A 88 -3.17 -16.32 1.04
N TRP A 89 -4.30 -15.68 0.78
CA TRP A 89 -5.62 -16.27 0.78
C TRP A 89 -6.28 -16.08 -0.59
N ARG A 90 -7.23 -16.97 -0.89
CA ARG A 90 -8.13 -16.88 -2.04
C ARG A 90 -9.54 -16.60 -1.56
N LEU A 91 -10.15 -15.55 -2.10
CA LEU A 91 -11.57 -15.27 -1.99
C LEU A 91 -12.19 -15.42 -3.37
N SER A 92 -12.82 -16.57 -3.62
CA SER A 92 -13.14 -17.01 -4.99
C SER A 92 -11.88 -17.05 -5.85
N SER A 93 -11.78 -16.23 -6.91
CA SER A 93 -10.57 -16.11 -7.75
C SER A 93 -9.61 -15.01 -7.28
N MET A 94 -10.01 -14.16 -6.34
CA MET A 94 -9.23 -13.00 -5.89
C MET A 94 -8.12 -13.40 -4.93
N ILE A 95 -6.96 -12.76 -5.08
CA ILE A 95 -5.85 -12.89 -4.13
C ILE A 95 -6.06 -11.90 -2.99
N VAL A 96 -5.90 -12.35 -1.76
CA VAL A 96 -5.97 -11.51 -0.57
C VAL A 96 -4.81 -11.87 0.34
N ASP A 97 -3.86 -10.95 0.51
CA ASP A 97 -2.67 -11.18 1.34
C ASP A 97 -2.91 -10.55 2.74
N VAL A 98 -2.85 -11.37 3.80
CA VAL A 98 -3.13 -10.95 5.18
C VAL A 98 -1.86 -11.08 6.02
N MET A 99 -1.24 -9.95 6.35
CA MET A 99 0.08 -9.90 6.97
C MET A 99 0.00 -9.43 8.43
N PRO A 100 0.58 -10.17 9.40
CA PRO A 100 0.67 -9.70 10.76
C PRO A 100 1.74 -8.61 10.93
N THR A 101 1.49 -7.68 11.85
CA THR A 101 2.45 -6.65 12.25
C THR A 101 3.67 -7.23 12.99
N ASN A 102 3.54 -8.41 13.62
CA ASN A 102 4.63 -9.08 14.33
C ASN A 102 5.37 -10.08 13.42
N GLN A 103 6.65 -9.81 13.15
CA GLN A 103 7.54 -10.65 12.34
C GLN A 103 7.68 -12.09 12.86
N GLU A 104 7.59 -12.33 14.17
CA GLU A 104 7.75 -13.67 14.74
C GLU A 104 6.64 -14.64 14.32
N ILE A 105 5.52 -14.12 13.81
CA ILE A 105 4.36 -14.92 13.43
C ILE A 105 4.59 -15.65 12.11
N LEU A 106 4.95 -14.93 11.04
CA LEU A 106 5.20 -15.49 9.70
C LEU A 106 6.67 -15.52 9.27
N GLY A 107 7.59 -14.99 10.09
CA GLY A 107 9.02 -14.92 9.78
C GLY A 107 9.43 -13.67 8.99
N PHE A 108 8.48 -12.87 8.53
CA PHE A 108 8.69 -11.59 7.87
C PHE A 108 7.64 -10.57 8.34
N SER A 109 7.96 -9.28 8.22
CA SER A 109 7.02 -8.18 8.36
C SER A 109 7.63 -6.93 7.73
N ASN A 110 6.90 -5.82 7.75
CA ASN A 110 7.39 -4.50 7.40
C ASN A 110 7.49 -3.65 8.68
N ILE A 111 8.62 -2.99 8.89
CA ILE A 111 8.89 -2.25 10.13
C ILE A 111 7.88 -1.11 10.39
N TRP A 112 7.18 -0.67 9.34
CA TRP A 112 6.18 0.40 9.42
C TRP A 112 4.76 -0.12 9.67
N TYR A 113 4.50 -1.43 9.63
CA TYR A 113 3.15 -1.95 9.83
C TYR A 113 2.51 -1.59 11.18
N PRO A 114 3.20 -1.60 12.34
CA PRO A 114 2.61 -1.16 13.60
C PRO A 114 2.09 0.28 13.54
N GLU A 115 2.92 1.21 13.06
CA GLU A 115 2.51 2.61 12.92
C GLU A 115 1.49 2.80 11.78
N ALA A 116 1.56 2.00 10.70
CA ALA A 116 0.54 2.01 9.65
C ALA A 116 -0.85 1.60 10.15
N VAL A 117 -0.92 0.67 11.12
CA VAL A 117 -2.17 0.35 11.83
C VAL A 117 -2.62 1.52 12.69
N GLU A 118 -1.73 2.05 13.52
CA GLU A 118 -2.02 3.15 14.46
C GLU A 118 -2.56 4.40 13.76
N PHE A 119 -1.94 4.79 12.65
CA PHE A 119 -2.26 5.99 11.89
C PHE A 119 -3.15 5.74 10.66
N ALA A 120 -3.80 4.58 10.58
CA ALA A 120 -4.75 4.27 9.52
C ALA A 120 -5.93 5.26 9.52
N LYS A 121 -6.35 5.72 8.34
CA LYS A 121 -7.47 6.65 8.15
C LYS A 121 -8.74 5.87 7.81
N SER A 122 -9.89 6.33 8.30
CA SER A 122 -11.19 5.79 7.89
C SER A 122 -11.52 6.24 6.47
N TYR A 123 -12.04 5.32 5.66
CA TYR A 123 -12.50 5.59 4.30
C TYR A 123 -13.90 4.99 4.10
N GLN A 124 -14.81 5.76 3.51
CA GLN A 124 -16.16 5.30 3.19
C GLN A 124 -16.20 4.79 1.75
N LEU A 125 -16.42 3.48 1.59
CA LEU A 125 -16.58 2.84 0.29
C LEU A 125 -17.91 3.22 -0.37
N PRO A 126 -18.07 3.02 -1.70
CA PRO A 126 -19.33 3.24 -2.40
C PRO A 126 -20.52 2.45 -1.81
N SER A 127 -20.27 1.31 -1.17
CA SER A 127 -21.26 0.52 -0.43
C SER A 127 -21.73 1.15 0.89
N ASN A 128 -21.17 2.31 1.28
CA ASN A 128 -21.27 2.95 2.60
C ASN A 128 -20.60 2.20 3.74
N ARG A 129 -19.85 1.13 3.47
CA ARG A 129 -19.00 0.50 4.49
C ARG A 129 -17.82 1.41 4.82
N ILE A 130 -17.49 1.51 6.10
CA ILE A 130 -16.29 2.22 6.56
C ILE A 130 -15.19 1.19 6.74
N ILE A 131 -14.06 1.43 6.08
CA ILE A 131 -12.84 0.62 6.20
C ILE A 131 -11.71 1.46 6.79
N ARG A 132 -10.66 0.81 7.28
CA ARG A 132 -9.40 1.46 7.64
C ARG A 132 -8.40 1.28 6.52
N VAL A 133 -7.82 2.37 6.04
CA VAL A 133 -6.84 2.40 4.95
C VAL A 133 -5.54 2.99 5.49
N VAL A 134 -4.40 2.46 5.06
CA VAL A 134 -3.11 3.07 5.36
C VAL A 134 -3.09 4.56 4.95
N SER A 135 -2.53 5.43 5.80
CA SER A 135 -2.37 6.84 5.43
C SER A 135 -1.32 7.02 4.31
N PRO A 136 -1.36 8.12 3.54
CA PRO A 136 -0.38 8.37 2.48
C PRO A 136 1.08 8.29 2.97
N THR A 137 1.39 8.82 4.15
CA THR A 137 2.74 8.74 4.74
C THR A 137 3.20 7.31 4.98
N TYR A 138 2.38 6.50 5.64
CA TYR A 138 2.76 5.12 5.94
C TYR A 138 2.67 4.22 4.70
N PHE A 139 1.86 4.57 3.71
CA PHE A 139 1.89 3.93 2.39
C PHE A 139 3.28 4.07 1.77
N LEU A 140 3.81 5.30 1.65
CA LEU A 140 5.17 5.53 1.16
C LEU A 140 6.20 4.73 1.95
N ALA A 141 6.16 4.80 3.28
CA ALA A 141 7.13 4.11 4.13
C ALA A 141 7.11 2.60 3.91
N THR A 142 5.91 2.00 3.84
CA THR A 142 5.78 0.55 3.61
C THR A 142 6.26 0.14 2.21
N LYS A 143 6.00 0.96 1.18
CA LYS A 143 6.45 0.70 -0.18
C LYS A 143 7.96 0.85 -0.35
N ILE A 144 8.56 1.86 0.28
CA ILE A 144 10.02 2.05 0.31
C ILE A 144 10.71 0.85 0.97
N GLU A 145 10.20 0.40 2.12
CA GLU A 145 10.73 -0.78 2.81
C GLU A 145 10.56 -2.06 1.96
N ALA A 146 9.43 -2.22 1.28
CA ALA A 146 9.21 -3.34 0.37
C ALA A 146 10.21 -3.33 -0.80
N PHE A 147 10.41 -2.17 -1.44
CA PHE A 147 11.41 -2.01 -2.50
C PHE A 147 12.83 -2.35 -2.01
N ALA A 148 13.22 -1.89 -0.82
CA ALA A 148 14.53 -2.23 -0.24
C ALA A 148 14.70 -3.73 0.03
N GLY A 149 13.62 -4.42 0.43
CA GLY A 149 13.66 -5.86 0.75
C GLY A 149 13.57 -6.81 -0.45
N ARG A 150 12.79 -6.47 -1.48
CA ARG A 150 12.52 -7.37 -2.64
C ARG A 150 12.76 -6.78 -4.02
N GLY A 151 13.01 -5.47 -4.10
CA GLY A 151 13.12 -4.73 -5.36
C GLY A 151 14.44 -4.94 -6.10
N ASN A 152 15.45 -5.57 -5.49
CA ASN A 152 16.77 -5.82 -6.10
C ASN A 152 17.42 -4.59 -6.75
N ASN A 153 17.08 -3.38 -6.29
CA ASN A 153 17.42 -2.09 -6.91
C ASN A 153 16.98 -1.92 -8.38
N ASP A 154 15.99 -2.68 -8.84
CA ASP A 154 15.40 -2.55 -10.17
C ASP A 154 14.24 -1.54 -10.12
N PHE A 155 14.56 -0.28 -10.37
CA PHE A 155 13.56 0.81 -10.38
C PHE A 155 12.54 0.67 -11.51
N LEU A 156 12.96 0.15 -12.67
CA LEU A 156 12.15 0.11 -13.88
C LEU A 156 11.07 -0.99 -13.82
N ALA A 157 11.36 -2.12 -13.18
CA ALA A 157 10.42 -3.22 -13.03
C ALA A 157 9.64 -3.21 -11.70
N SER A 158 9.96 -2.30 -10.77
CA SER A 158 9.37 -2.31 -9.43
C SER A 158 7.97 -1.68 -9.39
N GLN A 159 6.98 -2.52 -9.09
CA GLN A 159 5.63 -2.08 -8.74
C GLN A 159 5.58 -1.21 -7.48
N ASP A 160 6.52 -1.41 -6.54
CA ASP A 160 6.58 -0.58 -5.34
C ASP A 160 7.05 0.84 -5.68
N ILE A 161 7.97 1.01 -6.64
CA ILE A 161 8.38 2.32 -7.16
C ILE A 161 7.24 2.98 -7.95
N GLU A 162 6.53 2.21 -8.78
CA GLU A 162 5.37 2.74 -9.52
C GLU A 162 4.26 3.26 -8.57
N ASP A 163 3.99 2.52 -7.50
CA ASP A 163 3.03 2.92 -6.45
C ASP A 163 3.51 4.17 -5.70
N ILE A 164 4.81 4.28 -5.37
CA ILE A 164 5.41 5.46 -4.75
C ILE A 164 5.23 6.69 -5.64
N LEU A 165 5.60 6.58 -6.92
CA LEU A 165 5.55 7.70 -7.86
C LEU A 165 4.11 8.12 -8.15
N SER A 166 3.18 7.17 -8.29
CA SER A 166 1.75 7.45 -8.45
C SER A 166 1.18 8.23 -7.26
N LEU A 167 1.57 7.87 -6.04
CA LEU A 167 1.12 8.59 -4.85
C LEU A 167 1.73 10.00 -4.77
N ILE A 168 3.03 10.14 -5.07
CA ILE A 168 3.71 11.46 -5.04
C ILE A 168 3.14 12.39 -6.09
N ASP A 169 2.82 11.89 -7.28
CA ASP A 169 2.23 12.66 -8.37
C ASP A 169 0.81 13.13 -8.05
N GLY A 170 -0.05 12.22 -7.57
CA GLY A 170 -1.49 12.47 -7.53
C GLY A 170 -2.15 12.53 -6.16
N CYS A 171 -1.39 12.60 -5.04
CA CYS A 171 -1.96 12.85 -3.70
C CYS A 171 -1.72 14.29 -3.25
N SER A 172 -2.74 15.14 -3.37
CA SER A 172 -2.62 16.59 -3.14
C SER A 172 -2.14 16.99 -1.73
N LEU A 173 -2.50 16.20 -0.71
CA LEU A 173 -2.17 16.49 0.69
C LEU A 173 -0.88 15.82 1.17
N LEU A 174 -0.17 15.06 0.32
CA LEU A 174 0.95 14.23 0.73
C LEU A 174 2.06 15.03 1.43
N ILE A 175 2.48 16.15 0.86
CA ILE A 175 3.54 16.99 1.43
C ILE A 175 3.15 17.48 2.83
N ALA A 176 1.92 17.99 2.99
CA ALA A 176 1.42 18.45 4.29
C ALA A 176 1.33 17.30 5.32
N ASP A 177 0.84 16.13 4.91
CA ASP A 177 0.80 14.92 5.74
C ASP A 177 2.23 14.52 6.18
N LEU A 178 3.22 14.60 5.29
CA LEU A 178 4.62 14.30 5.62
C LEU A 178 5.23 15.30 6.60
N TYR A 179 4.99 16.61 6.46
CA TYR A 179 5.50 17.60 7.44
C TYR A 179 4.93 17.35 8.84
N ALA A 180 3.67 16.93 8.93
CA ALA A 180 2.98 16.63 10.19
C ALA A 180 3.34 15.25 10.78
N ALA A 181 3.99 14.38 10.02
CA ALA A 181 4.30 13.03 10.43
C ALA A 181 5.39 12.96 11.52
N ASN A 182 5.44 11.82 12.20
CA ASN A 182 6.48 11.51 13.18
C ASN A 182 7.88 11.65 12.55
N LYS A 183 8.82 12.23 13.30
CA LYS A 183 10.19 12.49 12.82
C LYS A 183 10.86 11.24 12.23
N LYS A 184 10.66 10.07 12.84
CA LYS A 184 11.27 8.81 12.40
C LYS A 184 10.86 8.42 10.99
N VAL A 185 9.56 8.33 10.70
CA VAL A 185 9.05 7.94 9.37
C VAL A 185 9.38 9.00 8.34
N LYS A 186 9.27 10.29 8.70
CA LYS A 186 9.61 11.40 7.83
C LYS A 186 11.07 11.36 7.38
N SER A 187 12.00 11.25 8.32
CA SER A 187 13.44 11.18 8.00
C SER A 187 13.81 9.91 7.22
N ALA A 188 13.12 8.79 7.45
CA ALA A 188 13.35 7.57 6.68
C ALA A 188 12.90 7.71 5.22
N ILE A 189 11.72 8.30 4.99
CA ILE A 189 11.23 8.60 3.63
C ILE A 189 12.19 9.58 2.93
N ALA A 190 12.56 10.68 3.57
CA ALA A 190 13.46 11.68 3.00
C ALA A 190 14.80 11.07 2.55
N ALA A 191 15.42 10.25 3.42
CA ALA A 191 16.69 9.59 3.13
C ALA A 191 16.58 8.59 1.96
N ALA A 192 15.46 7.85 1.87
CA ALA A 192 15.22 6.94 0.76
C ALA A 192 15.02 7.69 -0.56
N ILE A 193 14.20 8.75 -0.58
CA ILE A 193 13.99 9.57 -1.77
C ILE A 193 15.28 10.27 -2.21
N GLN A 194 16.11 10.74 -1.28
CA GLN A 194 17.43 11.28 -1.61
C GLN A 194 18.32 10.24 -2.32
N THR A 195 18.26 8.98 -1.88
CA THR A 195 18.98 7.88 -2.51
C THR A 195 18.43 7.61 -3.91
N PHE A 196 17.11 7.54 -4.06
CA PHE A 196 16.47 7.30 -5.37
C PHE A 196 16.82 8.39 -6.38
N LEU A 197 16.80 9.67 -5.97
CA LEU A 197 17.18 10.80 -6.82
C LEU A 197 18.65 10.78 -7.28
N SER A 198 19.50 9.93 -6.70
CA SER A 198 20.89 9.75 -7.15
C SER A 198 21.08 8.64 -8.18
N GLU A 199 20.02 7.90 -8.50
CA GLU A 199 20.04 6.76 -9.42
C GLU A 199 19.45 7.15 -10.79
N SER A 200 20.20 6.91 -11.87
CA SER A 200 19.75 7.26 -13.23
C SER A 200 18.49 6.51 -13.65
N ASP A 201 18.36 5.25 -13.23
CA ASP A 201 17.19 4.41 -13.57
C ASP A 201 15.92 4.93 -12.90
N PHE A 202 16.04 5.60 -11.75
CA PHE A 202 14.91 6.25 -11.11
C PHE A 202 14.45 7.47 -11.90
N GLU A 203 15.36 8.28 -12.44
CA GLU A 203 15.01 9.42 -13.31
C GLU A 203 14.22 8.96 -14.55
N TYR A 204 14.66 7.88 -15.19
CA TYR A 204 13.92 7.27 -16.30
C TYR A 204 12.54 6.77 -15.90
N GLN A 205 12.40 6.24 -14.68
CA GLN A 205 11.10 5.78 -14.18
C GLN A 205 10.15 6.94 -13.85
N VAL A 206 10.66 8.06 -13.34
CA VAL A 206 9.87 9.29 -13.15
C VAL A 206 9.31 9.76 -14.50
N GLN A 207 10.16 9.79 -15.54
CA GLN A 207 9.76 10.17 -16.89
C GLN A 207 8.77 9.19 -17.54
N SER A 208 8.87 7.89 -17.23
CA SER A 208 7.97 6.88 -17.81
C SER A 208 6.56 6.94 -17.23
N ILE A 209 6.43 7.34 -15.96
CA ILE A 209 5.14 7.46 -15.25
C ILE A 209 4.50 8.82 -15.47
N ALA A 210 5.30 9.88 -15.60
CA ALA A 210 4.80 11.21 -15.87
C ALA A 210 3.98 11.22 -17.17
N GLN A 211 2.73 11.70 -17.09
CA GLN A 211 1.81 11.64 -18.22
C GLN A 211 2.09 12.75 -19.25
N ASP A 212 2.65 13.87 -18.77
CA ASP A 212 3.11 14.99 -19.58
C ASP A 212 4.25 15.74 -18.86
N MET A 213 4.80 16.75 -19.53
CA MET A 213 5.89 17.59 -18.99
C MET A 213 5.48 18.36 -17.73
N GLN A 214 4.18 18.64 -17.53
CA GLN A 214 3.72 19.33 -16.32
C GLN A 214 3.77 18.40 -15.11
N HIS A 215 3.30 17.16 -15.26
CA HIS A 215 3.36 16.12 -14.22
C HIS A 215 4.81 15.73 -13.94
N GLU A 216 5.66 15.60 -14.97
CA GLU A 216 7.10 15.34 -14.79
C GLU A 216 7.74 16.39 -13.88
N ASN A 217 7.54 17.68 -14.18
CA ASN A 217 8.09 18.78 -13.39
C ASN A 217 7.55 18.79 -11.96
N LEU A 218 6.23 18.60 -11.79
CA LEU A 218 5.60 18.55 -10.47
C LEU A 218 6.12 17.37 -9.63
N LEU A 219 6.28 16.21 -10.26
CA LEU A 219 6.78 15.00 -9.60
C LEU A 219 8.23 15.21 -9.13
N PHE A 220 9.10 15.78 -9.96
CA PHE A 220 10.45 16.15 -9.53
C PHE A 220 10.46 17.22 -8.43
N GLU A 221 9.63 18.26 -8.51
CA GLU A 221 9.50 19.28 -7.47
C GLU A 221 9.14 18.65 -6.12
N ARG A 222 8.13 17.78 -6.10
CA ARG A 222 7.69 17.07 -4.89
C ARG A 222 8.76 16.10 -4.39
N LEU A 223 9.42 15.34 -5.26
CA LEU A 223 10.51 14.43 -4.87
C LEU A 223 11.65 15.19 -4.21
N ILE A 224 12.06 16.33 -4.78
CA ILE A 224 13.10 17.18 -4.21
C ILE A 224 12.66 17.73 -2.86
N GLU A 225 11.42 18.22 -2.73
CA GLU A 225 10.90 18.70 -1.45
C GLU A 225 10.91 17.59 -0.37
N ILE A 226 10.43 16.39 -0.72
CA ILE A 226 10.41 15.24 0.19
C ILE A 226 11.82 14.85 0.64
N SER A 227 12.81 14.95 -0.24
CA SER A 227 14.22 14.64 0.07
C SER A 227 14.85 15.57 1.11
N HIS A 228 14.20 16.70 1.43
CA HIS A 228 14.69 17.73 2.35
C HIS A 228 13.95 17.77 3.71
N LEU A 229 13.03 16.83 3.97
CA LEU A 229 12.18 16.80 5.17
C LEU A 229 12.87 16.37 6.48
#